data_AF-A0A5S3SAF5-F1
#
_entry.id   AF-A0A5S3SAF5-F1
#
_cell.length_a   1.000
_cell.length_b   1.000
_cell.length_c   1.000
_cell.angle_alpha   90.00
_cell.angle_beta   90.00
_cell.angle_gamma   90.00
#
_symmetry.space_group_name_H-M   'P 1'
#
loop_
_entity.id
_entity.type
_entity.pdbx_description
1 polymer ?
#
loop_
_entity_poly.entity_id
_entity_poly.type
_entity_poly.pdbx_seq_one_letter_code
_entity_poly.pdbx_strand_id
1 'polypeptide(L)'
;GAQVAEAINLYAPDYGFNVEVKGFDWSKLVESREAYIGRIHKGYDSGLASNGVTVIKGFAKFIDSKTVEVNGEHYTADHILIAVGGRPSIPNIEGAEHGIDSNGFFELKEQPKRVAVIGAGYIAVELAGVLHGLGTETHLFVRKHSPLRNFDSYIVDTLVEVMAAEGPTLHTHSVPNKLIKEDDGSVTLHLDNGKT
;
A
#
# COMPACT_ATOMS: atom_id res chain seq x y z
N GLY A 1 -1.27 0.77 14.02
CA GLY A 1 -1.06 -0.68 13.97
C GLY A 1 0.38 -0.99 14.31
N ALA A 2 1.26 -0.99 13.31
CA ALA A 2 2.69 -1.30 13.45
C ALA A 2 3.39 -0.56 14.61
N GLN A 3 3.28 0.77 14.69
CA GLN A 3 3.89 1.55 15.80
C GLN A 3 3.43 1.08 17.20
N VAL A 4 2.19 0.62 17.35
CA VAL A 4 1.69 0.08 18.63
C VAL A 4 2.32 -1.28 18.92
N ALA A 5 2.43 -2.14 17.90
CA ALA A 5 3.10 -3.43 18.02
C ALA A 5 4.58 -3.24 18.37
N GLU A 6 5.27 -2.31 17.71
CA GLU A 6 6.65 -1.92 18.00
C GLU A 6 6.81 -1.42 19.45
N ALA A 7 5.94 -0.51 19.90
CA ALA A 7 5.96 -0.03 21.27
C ALA A 7 5.77 -1.13 22.31
N ILE A 8 4.90 -2.09 22.04
CA ILE A 8 4.66 -3.23 22.94
C ILE A 8 5.84 -4.20 22.93
N ASN A 9 6.38 -4.52 21.74
CA ASN A 9 7.34 -5.61 21.58
C ASN A 9 8.79 -5.18 21.81
N LEU A 10 9.15 -3.94 21.48
CA LEU A 10 10.52 -3.43 21.57
C LEU A 10 10.71 -2.51 22.78
N TYR A 11 9.81 -1.56 23.00
CA TYR A 11 10.04 -0.49 23.97
C TYR A 11 9.46 -0.77 25.36
N ALA A 12 8.37 -1.53 25.46
CA ALA A 12 7.69 -1.76 26.75
C ALA A 12 8.62 -2.26 27.87
N PRO A 13 9.50 -3.27 27.64
CA PRO A 13 10.39 -3.77 28.69
C PRO A 13 11.38 -2.72 29.21
N ASP A 14 11.93 -1.90 28.32
CA ASP A 14 12.92 -0.85 28.66
C ASP A 14 12.31 0.26 29.52
N TYR A 15 10.99 0.42 29.47
CA TYR A 15 10.23 1.36 30.29
C TYR A 15 9.57 0.69 31.50
N GLY A 16 9.92 -0.56 31.80
CA GLY A 16 9.44 -1.29 32.99
C GLY A 16 8.04 -1.89 32.84
N PHE A 17 7.49 -1.94 31.63
CA PHE A 17 6.21 -2.59 31.36
C PHE A 17 6.43 -4.05 30.99
N ASN A 18 5.97 -4.96 31.85
CA ASN A 18 5.90 -6.39 31.53
C ASN A 18 4.54 -6.70 30.88
N VAL A 19 4.52 -6.83 29.56
CA VAL A 19 3.29 -6.99 28.76
C VAL A 19 3.25 -8.38 28.12
N GLU A 20 2.14 -9.08 28.28
CA GLU A 20 1.83 -10.32 27.55
C GLU A 20 0.81 -10.03 26.45
N VAL A 21 1.19 -10.24 25.19
CA VAL A 21 0.30 -10.07 24.03
C VAL A 21 -0.36 -11.40 23.69
N LYS A 22 -1.68 -11.49 23.88
CA LYS A 22 -2.46 -12.71 23.61
C LYS A 22 -2.79 -12.95 22.14
N GLY A 23 -2.51 -11.97 21.28
CA GLY A 23 -2.73 -12.05 19.84
C GLY A 23 -3.00 -10.69 19.22
N PHE A 24 -3.03 -10.67 17.89
CA PHE A 24 -3.38 -9.50 17.10
C PHE A 24 -4.53 -9.87 16.14
N ASP A 25 -5.61 -9.11 16.19
CA ASP A 25 -6.78 -9.28 15.34
C ASP A 25 -6.73 -8.31 14.15
N TRP A 26 -6.31 -8.84 13.00
CA TRP A 26 -6.27 -8.09 11.74
C TRP A 26 -7.65 -7.57 11.33
N SER A 27 -8.70 -8.39 11.50
CA SER A 27 -10.07 -7.99 11.16
C SER A 27 -10.50 -6.79 11.98
N LYS A 28 -10.14 -6.72 13.26
CA LYS A 28 -10.43 -5.56 14.11
C LYS A 28 -9.71 -4.29 13.67
N LEU A 29 -8.45 -4.42 13.22
CA LEU A 29 -7.71 -3.30 12.64
C LEU A 29 -8.42 -2.76 11.39
N VAL A 30 -8.80 -3.66 10.47
CA VAL A 30 -9.52 -3.31 9.24
C VAL A 30 -10.88 -2.68 9.55
N GLU A 31 -11.69 -3.27 10.43
CA GLU A 31 -12.98 -2.73 10.86
C GLU A 31 -12.84 -1.29 11.38
N SER A 32 -11.86 -1.06 12.26
CA SER A 32 -11.64 0.24 12.88
C SER A 32 -11.19 1.30 11.85
N ARG A 33 -10.36 0.90 10.87
CA ARG A 33 -9.95 1.73 9.74
C ARG A 33 -11.16 2.10 8.87
N GLU A 34 -11.96 1.12 8.45
CA GLU A 34 -13.14 1.33 7.60
C GLU A 34 -14.17 2.23 8.28
N ALA A 35 -14.40 2.06 9.59
CA ALA A 35 -15.28 2.93 10.35
C ALA A 35 -14.81 4.39 10.35
N TYR A 36 -13.49 4.62 10.40
CA TYR A 36 -12.92 5.96 10.31
C TYR A 36 -13.05 6.55 8.90
N ILE A 37 -12.73 5.79 7.85
CA ILE A 37 -12.94 6.20 6.45
C ILE A 37 -14.41 6.56 6.21
N GLY A 38 -15.35 5.76 6.71
CA GLY A 38 -16.77 6.05 6.61
C GLY A 38 -17.20 7.36 7.27
N ARG A 39 -16.54 7.78 8.36
CA ARG A 39 -16.76 9.11 8.97
C ARG A 39 -16.23 10.23 8.09
N ILE A 40 -15.08 10.03 7.44
CA ILE A 40 -14.52 11.01 6.49
C ILE A 40 -15.45 11.21 5.30
N HIS A 41 -15.99 10.13 4.70
CA HIS A 41 -16.96 10.24 3.61
C HIS A 41 -18.20 11.05 4.00
N LYS A 42 -18.78 10.77 5.18
CA LYS A 42 -19.92 11.54 5.70
C LYS A 42 -19.57 13.02 5.89
N GLY A 43 -18.34 13.32 6.33
CA GLY A 43 -17.83 14.68 6.46
C GLY A 43 -17.77 15.40 5.12
N TYR A 44 -17.23 14.75 4.08
CA TYR A 44 -17.21 15.31 2.72
C TYR A 44 -18.61 15.52 2.15
N ASP A 45 -19.50 14.53 2.25
CA ASP A 45 -20.88 14.66 1.75
C ASP A 45 -21.58 15.87 2.39
N SER A 46 -21.40 16.04 3.71
CA SER A 46 -21.98 17.18 4.45
C SER A 46 -21.37 18.52 4.03
N GLY A 47 -20.04 18.59 3.87
CA GLY A 47 -19.33 19.80 3.49
C GLY A 47 -19.55 20.23 2.04
N LEU A 48 -19.73 19.28 1.12
CA LEU A 48 -20.06 19.56 -0.27
C LEU A 48 -21.50 20.09 -0.38
N ALA A 49 -22.44 19.45 0.33
CA ALA A 49 -23.83 19.88 0.38
C ALA A 49 -23.99 21.29 0.98
N SER A 50 -23.30 21.60 2.09
CA SER A 50 -23.38 22.93 2.71
C SER A 50 -22.81 24.06 1.84
N ASN A 51 -21.88 23.73 0.94
CA ASN A 51 -21.31 24.65 -0.04
C ASN A 51 -22.10 24.70 -1.37
N GLY A 52 -23.26 24.02 -1.45
CA GLY A 52 -24.10 24.02 -2.65
C GLY A 52 -23.51 23.24 -3.83
N VAL A 53 -22.57 22.34 -3.59
CA VAL A 53 -21.96 21.52 -4.66
C VAL A 53 -22.87 20.35 -5.02
N THR A 54 -23.23 20.24 -6.29
CA THR A 54 -23.92 19.06 -6.83
C THR A 54 -22.92 17.93 -7.08
N VAL A 55 -23.11 16.79 -6.44
CA VAL A 55 -22.28 15.59 -6.63
C VAL A 55 -23.03 14.59 -7.49
N ILE A 56 -22.45 14.25 -8.64
CA ILE A 56 -22.97 13.22 -9.55
C ILE A 56 -22.07 11.99 -9.42
N LYS A 57 -22.64 10.86 -8.98
CA LYS A 57 -21.90 9.59 -8.87
C LYS A 57 -21.95 8.85 -10.20
N GLY A 58 -20.85 8.90 -10.94
CA GLY A 58 -20.70 8.19 -12.20
C GLY A 58 -19.32 8.43 -12.82
N PHE A 59 -19.00 7.69 -13.88
CA PHE A 59 -17.77 7.87 -14.63
C PHE A 59 -18.00 8.88 -15.76
N ALA A 60 -17.35 10.04 -15.68
CA ALA A 60 -17.48 11.10 -16.68
C ALA A 60 -16.60 10.84 -17.91
N LYS A 61 -17.15 11.10 -19.11
CA LYS A 61 -16.41 11.05 -20.37
C LYS A 61 -16.64 12.34 -21.15
N PHE A 62 -15.56 12.96 -21.66
CA PHE A 62 -15.72 14.08 -22.59
C PHE A 62 -16.33 13.60 -23.90
N ILE A 63 -17.35 14.33 -24.37
CA ILE A 63 -17.90 14.16 -25.72
C ILE A 63 -17.47 15.30 -26.63
N ASP A 64 -17.06 16.44 -26.05
CA ASP A 64 -16.41 17.55 -26.73
C ASP A 64 -15.58 18.38 -25.70
N SER A 65 -15.07 19.55 -26.08
CA SER A 65 -14.22 20.39 -25.22
C SER A 65 -14.91 21.02 -24.00
N LYS A 66 -16.25 21.04 -23.95
CA LYS A 66 -17.08 21.72 -22.95
C LYS A 66 -18.22 20.87 -22.42
N THR A 67 -18.34 19.62 -22.85
CA THR A 67 -19.43 18.73 -22.46
C THR A 67 -18.90 17.37 -22.03
N VAL A 68 -19.42 16.88 -20.90
CA VAL A 68 -19.17 15.52 -20.40
C VAL A 68 -20.48 14.73 -20.34
N GLU A 69 -20.40 13.45 -20.63
CA GLU A 69 -21.45 12.46 -20.41
C GLU A 69 -21.20 11.73 -19.09
N VAL A 70 -22.24 11.64 -18.25
CA VAL A 70 -22.24 10.85 -17.01
C VAL A 70 -23.55 10.10 -16.93
N ASN A 71 -23.49 8.76 -16.90
CA ASN A 71 -24.68 7.90 -16.80
C ASN A 71 -25.74 8.15 -17.91
N GLY A 72 -25.30 8.57 -19.11
CA GLY A 72 -26.18 8.90 -20.23
C GLY A 72 -26.72 10.33 -20.25
N GLU A 73 -26.45 11.14 -19.22
CA GLU A 73 -26.82 12.57 -19.19
C GLU A 73 -25.62 13.45 -19.59
N HIS A 74 -25.91 14.56 -20.28
CA HIS A 74 -24.90 15.50 -20.75
C HIS A 74 -24.84 16.74 -19.85
N TYR A 75 -23.64 17.12 -19.44
CA TYR A 75 -23.37 18.27 -18.59
C TYR A 75 -22.36 19.19 -19.26
N THR A 76 -22.63 20.50 -19.28
CA THR A 76 -21.73 21.53 -19.83
C THR A 76 -21.38 22.59 -18.79
N ALA A 77 -20.21 23.23 -18.93
CA ALA A 77 -19.73 24.25 -18.02
C ALA A 77 -18.74 25.22 -18.72
N ASP A 78 -18.66 26.45 -18.22
CA ASP A 78 -17.67 27.43 -18.68
C ASP A 78 -16.23 26.97 -18.39
N HIS A 79 -16.04 26.30 -17.24
CA HIS A 79 -14.75 25.79 -16.78
C HIS A 79 -14.86 24.32 -16.37
N ILE A 80 -13.91 23.50 -16.83
CA ILE A 80 -13.83 22.08 -16.49
C ILE A 80 -12.44 21.78 -15.93
N LEU A 81 -12.40 21.22 -14.72
CA LEU A 81 -11.19 20.75 -14.05
C LEU A 81 -11.05 19.24 -14.24
N ILE A 82 -9.92 18.78 -14.76
CA ILE A 82 -9.58 17.35 -14.83
C ILE A 82 -8.74 17.00 -13.59
N ALA A 83 -9.34 16.30 -12.64
CA ALA A 83 -8.71 15.90 -11.37
C ALA A 83 -8.82 14.38 -11.11
N VAL A 84 -8.50 13.56 -12.12
CA VAL A 84 -8.75 12.10 -12.12
C VAL A 84 -7.72 11.27 -11.35
N GLY A 85 -6.66 11.89 -10.82
CA GLY A 85 -5.60 11.19 -10.10
C GLY A 85 -4.79 10.22 -10.97
N GLY A 86 -4.30 9.15 -10.36
CA GLY A 86 -3.52 8.08 -11.00
C GLY A 86 -3.92 6.70 -10.48
N ARG A 87 -3.29 5.65 -11.02
CA ARG A 87 -3.53 4.25 -10.62
C ARG A 87 -2.22 3.45 -10.55
N PRO A 88 -2.16 2.37 -9.74
CA PRO A 88 -0.99 1.50 -9.70
C PRO A 88 -0.63 0.95 -11.09
N SER A 89 0.66 0.72 -11.31
CA SER A 89 1.17 0.07 -12.53
C SER A 89 1.53 -1.37 -12.21
N ILE A 90 1.00 -2.31 -12.99
CA ILE A 90 1.31 -3.74 -12.87
C ILE A 90 2.43 -4.07 -13.86
N PRO A 91 3.50 -4.76 -13.45
CA PRO A 91 4.58 -5.14 -14.36
C PRO A 91 4.09 -6.12 -15.43
N ASN A 92 4.61 -5.99 -16.65
CA ASN A 92 4.32 -6.91 -17.73
C ASN A 92 5.26 -8.13 -17.66
N ILE A 93 4.98 -9.01 -16.70
CA ILE A 93 5.70 -10.28 -16.48
C ILE A 93 4.69 -11.42 -16.36
N GLU A 94 5.13 -12.65 -16.65
CA GLU A 94 4.30 -13.85 -16.45
C GLU A 94 3.88 -13.98 -14.97
N GLY A 95 2.60 -14.27 -14.74
CA GLY A 95 2.03 -14.45 -13.40
C GLY A 95 1.81 -13.16 -12.62
N ALA A 96 1.96 -11.97 -13.21
CA ALA A 96 1.73 -10.70 -12.54
C ALA A 96 0.33 -10.59 -11.87
N GLU A 97 -0.66 -11.30 -12.41
CA GLU A 97 -2.01 -11.44 -11.87
C GLU A 97 -2.09 -12.15 -10.51
N HIS A 98 -1.03 -12.83 -10.07
CA HIS A 98 -0.93 -13.42 -8.74
C HIS A 98 -0.47 -12.41 -7.67
N GLY A 99 0.02 -11.24 -8.09
CA GLY A 99 0.33 -10.13 -7.21
C GLY A 99 -0.90 -9.28 -6.89
N ILE A 100 -0.77 -8.46 -5.84
CA ILE A 100 -1.70 -7.38 -5.52
C ILE A 100 -0.97 -6.05 -5.51
N ASP A 101 -1.69 -4.96 -5.73
CA ASP A 101 -1.17 -3.60 -5.58
C ASP A 101 -1.50 -3.02 -4.18
N SER A 102 -1.26 -1.73 -4.01
CA SER A 102 -1.59 -1.04 -2.75
C SER A 102 -3.09 -1.05 -2.43
N ASN A 103 -3.97 -1.09 -3.43
CA ASN A 103 -5.42 -1.20 -3.18
C ASN A 103 -5.72 -2.59 -2.60
N GLY A 104 -5.18 -3.64 -3.23
CA GLY A 104 -5.32 -5.01 -2.75
C GLY A 104 -4.76 -5.20 -1.33
N PHE A 105 -3.66 -4.51 -0.98
CA PHE A 105 -3.15 -4.50 0.40
C PHE A 105 -4.22 -4.00 1.40
N PHE A 106 -4.90 -2.90 1.10
CA PHE A 106 -5.95 -2.38 1.97
C PHE A 106 -7.19 -3.29 1.99
N GLU A 107 -7.40 -4.11 0.96
CA GLU A 107 -8.52 -5.06 0.90
C GLU A 107 -8.28 -6.37 1.69
N LEU A 108 -7.03 -6.67 2.07
CA LEU A 108 -6.66 -7.88 2.82
C LEU A 108 -7.55 -8.07 4.06
N LYS A 109 -8.18 -9.23 4.12
CA LYS A 109 -9.06 -9.64 5.24
C LYS A 109 -8.31 -10.37 6.35
N GLU A 110 -7.16 -10.93 6.02
CA GLU A 110 -6.30 -11.65 6.95
C GLU A 110 -4.86 -11.17 6.79
N GLN A 111 -4.09 -11.24 7.88
CA GLN A 111 -2.68 -10.92 7.82
C GLN A 111 -1.91 -12.04 7.12
N PRO A 112 -1.14 -11.74 6.06
CA PRO A 112 -0.28 -12.72 5.44
C PRO A 112 0.88 -13.10 6.37
N LYS A 113 1.25 -14.39 6.38
CA LYS A 113 2.41 -14.87 7.15
C LYS A 113 3.75 -14.41 6.54
N ARG A 114 3.82 -14.38 5.20
CA ARG A 114 4.98 -13.99 4.40
C ARG A 114 4.56 -13.05 3.28
N VAL A 115 5.33 -12.01 3.00
CA VAL A 115 5.06 -11.07 1.89
C VAL A 115 6.33 -10.66 1.18
N ALA A 116 6.28 -10.68 -0.16
CA ALA A 116 7.21 -9.99 -1.03
C ALA A 116 6.63 -8.65 -1.48
N VAL A 117 7.25 -7.54 -1.09
CA VAL A 117 6.92 -6.19 -1.58
C VAL A 117 7.92 -5.83 -2.67
N ILE A 118 7.42 -5.58 -3.88
CA ILE A 118 8.26 -5.28 -5.05
C ILE A 118 8.14 -3.79 -5.38
N GLY A 119 9.21 -3.03 -5.15
CA GLY A 119 9.22 -1.61 -5.43
C GLY A 119 10.26 -0.86 -4.60
N ALA A 120 10.65 0.33 -5.08
CA ALA A 120 11.65 1.18 -4.44
C ALA A 120 11.10 2.57 -4.07
N GLY A 121 9.80 2.80 -4.24
CA GLY A 121 9.13 4.05 -3.88
C GLY A 121 8.63 4.05 -2.43
N TYR A 122 8.13 5.19 -1.98
CA TYR A 122 7.63 5.38 -0.62
C TYR A 122 6.55 4.38 -0.25
N ILE A 123 5.58 4.10 -1.13
CA ILE A 123 4.52 3.10 -0.88
C ILE A 123 5.11 1.72 -0.57
N ALA A 124 6.13 1.30 -1.32
CA ALA A 124 6.75 -0.01 -1.09
C ALA A 124 7.46 -0.07 0.27
N VAL A 125 8.19 0.98 0.63
CA VAL A 125 8.88 1.10 1.92
C VAL A 125 7.89 1.14 3.08
N GLU A 126 6.84 1.96 2.98
CA GLU A 126 5.80 2.09 4.00
C GLU A 126 5.07 0.78 4.23
N LEU A 127 4.59 0.13 3.17
CA LEU A 127 3.84 -1.13 3.30
C LEU A 127 4.73 -2.26 3.83
N ALA A 128 5.98 -2.34 3.37
CA ALA A 128 6.91 -3.34 3.88
C ALA A 128 7.22 -3.14 5.37
N GLY A 129 7.43 -1.89 5.80
CA GLY A 129 7.62 -1.56 7.22
C GLY A 129 6.38 -1.86 8.06
N VAL A 130 5.18 -1.53 7.57
CA VAL A 130 3.91 -1.81 8.26
C VAL A 130 3.68 -3.31 8.44
N LEU A 131 3.88 -4.11 7.40
CA LEU A 131 3.73 -5.56 7.46
C LEU A 131 4.75 -6.18 8.43
N HIS A 132 6.01 -5.77 8.32
CA HIS A 132 7.07 -6.22 9.21
C HIS A 132 6.77 -5.89 10.67
N GLY A 133 6.44 -4.63 10.98
CA GLY A 133 6.12 -4.20 12.35
C GLY A 133 4.87 -4.85 12.92
N LEU A 134 3.98 -5.41 12.08
CA LEU A 134 2.84 -6.22 12.51
C LEU A 134 3.18 -7.71 12.65
N GLY A 135 4.42 -8.12 12.41
CA GLY A 135 4.91 -9.50 12.59
C GLY A 135 4.85 -10.37 11.34
N THR A 136 4.58 -9.81 10.16
CA THR A 136 4.69 -10.56 8.89
C THR A 136 6.15 -10.70 8.48
N GLU A 137 6.58 -11.91 8.08
CA GLU A 137 7.88 -12.11 7.44
C GLU A 137 7.89 -11.35 6.10
N THR A 138 8.64 -10.25 6.05
CA THR A 138 8.50 -9.27 4.98
C THR A 138 9.82 -9.06 4.24
N HIS A 139 9.76 -9.17 2.92
CA HIS A 139 10.89 -9.04 2.02
C HIS A 139 10.64 -7.87 1.05
N LEU A 140 11.54 -6.89 1.01
CA LEU A 140 11.46 -5.73 0.11
C LEU A 140 12.45 -5.91 -1.05
N PHE A 141 11.95 -5.96 -2.29
CA PHE A 141 12.77 -6.15 -3.48
C PHE A 141 12.91 -4.85 -4.28
N VAL A 142 14.16 -4.39 -4.44
CA VAL A 142 14.50 -3.19 -5.20
C VAL A 142 15.40 -3.52 -6.39
N ARG A 143 15.10 -2.96 -7.56
CA ARG A 143 15.81 -3.27 -8.82
C ARG A 143 17.27 -2.79 -8.88
N LYS A 144 17.68 -1.92 -7.96
CA LYS A 144 19.00 -1.27 -7.92
C LYS A 144 19.59 -1.38 -6.52
N HIS A 145 20.52 -0.50 -6.16
CA HIS A 145 21.29 -0.58 -4.91
C HIS A 145 20.51 -0.18 -3.66
N SER A 146 19.42 0.59 -3.77
CA SER A 146 18.70 1.12 -2.61
C SER A 146 17.24 1.49 -2.92
N PRO A 147 16.31 1.48 -1.95
CA PRO A 147 15.03 2.17 -2.04
C PRO A 147 15.21 3.70 -2.10
N LEU A 148 14.14 4.44 -2.40
CA LEU A 148 14.04 5.90 -2.30
C LEU A 148 15.20 6.69 -2.95
N ARG A 149 15.74 6.20 -4.07
CA ARG A 149 16.96 6.73 -4.71
C ARG A 149 16.96 8.22 -5.10
N ASN A 150 15.80 8.87 -5.09
CA ASN A 150 15.67 10.30 -5.39
C ASN A 150 15.61 11.16 -4.11
N PHE A 151 15.72 10.56 -2.94
CA PHE A 151 15.80 11.22 -1.64
C PHE A 151 17.27 11.44 -1.25
N ASP A 152 17.49 12.24 -0.21
CA ASP A 152 18.81 12.49 0.34
C ASP A 152 19.49 11.18 0.78
N SER A 153 20.75 10.99 0.37
CA SER A 153 21.46 9.73 0.60
C SER A 153 21.68 9.44 2.07
N TYR A 154 21.93 10.44 2.94
CA TYR A 154 22.13 10.19 4.36
C TYR A 154 20.85 9.65 5.03
N ILE A 155 19.69 10.17 4.63
CA ILE A 155 18.39 9.68 5.13
C ILE A 155 18.16 8.24 4.67
N VAL A 156 18.45 7.96 3.39
CA VAL A 156 18.27 6.63 2.81
C VAL A 156 19.25 5.61 3.40
N ASP A 157 20.50 5.98 3.62
CA ASP A 157 21.52 5.13 4.22
C ASP A 157 21.12 4.75 5.65
N THR A 158 20.65 5.73 6.45
CA THR A 158 20.10 5.49 7.78
C THR A 158 18.91 4.53 7.74
N LEU A 159 17.99 4.71 6.78
CA LEU A 159 16.86 3.80 6.61
C LEU A 159 17.31 2.37 6.29
N VAL A 160 18.30 2.21 5.42
CA VAL A 160 18.84 0.89 5.05
C VAL A 160 19.55 0.23 6.23
N GLU A 161 20.26 1.01 7.06
CA GLU A 161 20.86 0.52 8.31
C GLU A 161 19.79 0.00 9.28
N VAL A 162 18.70 0.76 9.47
CA VAL A 162 17.56 0.33 10.30
C VAL A 162 16.88 -0.92 9.73
N MET A 163 16.66 -0.98 8.41
CA MET A 163 16.11 -2.19 7.77
C MET A 163 17.00 -3.42 7.97
N ALA A 164 18.32 -3.25 7.99
CA ALA A 164 19.25 -4.35 8.23
C ALA A 164 19.26 -4.81 9.69
N ALA A 165 19.06 -3.88 10.64
CA ALA A 165 19.01 -4.18 12.07
C ALA A 165 17.69 -4.80 12.51
N GLU A 166 16.57 -4.27 11.99
CA GLU A 166 15.24 -4.55 12.54
C GLU A 166 14.29 -5.14 11.50
N GLY A 167 14.50 -4.87 10.20
CA GLY A 167 13.65 -5.34 9.11
C GLY A 167 12.85 -4.22 8.45
N PRO A 168 12.17 -4.48 7.31
CA PRO A 168 12.09 -5.74 6.57
C PRO A 168 13.39 -6.16 5.87
N THR A 169 13.48 -7.43 5.45
CA THR A 169 14.63 -7.95 4.70
C THR A 169 14.74 -7.28 3.33
N LEU A 170 15.79 -6.50 3.09
CA LEU A 170 16.01 -5.79 1.84
C LEU A 170 16.81 -6.64 0.82
N HIS A 171 16.25 -6.80 -0.38
CA HIS A 171 16.87 -7.47 -1.52
C HIS A 171 17.19 -6.47 -2.62
N THR A 172 18.44 -6.04 -2.68
CA THR A 172 18.93 -5.13 -3.73
C THR A 172 19.26 -5.86 -5.03
N HIS A 173 19.27 -5.13 -6.14
CA HIS A 173 19.54 -5.67 -7.48
C HIS A 173 18.61 -6.84 -7.87
N SER A 174 17.36 -6.75 -7.42
CA SER A 174 16.33 -7.76 -7.62
C SER A 174 15.32 -7.29 -8.66
N VAL A 175 15.43 -7.83 -9.87
CA VAL A 175 14.47 -7.56 -10.95
C VAL A 175 13.51 -8.75 -11.05
N PRO A 176 12.20 -8.54 -10.83
CA PRO A 176 11.19 -9.59 -11.01
C PRO A 176 11.17 -10.08 -12.46
N ASN A 177 11.20 -11.39 -12.62
CA ASN A 177 11.13 -12.07 -13.91
C ASN A 177 9.73 -12.66 -14.16
N LYS A 178 9.20 -13.41 -13.18
CA LYS A 178 7.87 -14.02 -13.21
C LYS A 178 7.40 -14.39 -11.82
N LEU A 179 6.10 -14.60 -11.66
CA LEU A 179 5.48 -15.17 -10.47
C LEU A 179 4.90 -16.54 -10.81
N ILE A 180 5.08 -17.53 -9.94
CA ILE A 180 4.44 -18.84 -10.07
C ILE A 180 3.53 -19.05 -8.87
N LYS A 181 2.27 -19.39 -9.13
CA LYS A 181 1.37 -19.88 -8.08
C LYS A 181 1.59 -21.38 -7.90
N GLU A 182 1.97 -21.77 -6.70
CA GLU A 182 2.27 -23.16 -6.34
C GLU A 182 1.00 -23.93 -5.98
N ASP A 183 1.10 -25.27 -5.96
CA ASP A 183 -0.02 -26.17 -5.64
C ASP A 183 -0.58 -25.95 -4.22
N ASP A 184 0.26 -25.49 -3.28
CA ASP A 184 -0.15 -25.16 -1.90
C ASP A 184 -0.80 -23.77 -1.77
N GLY A 185 -0.93 -23.04 -2.88
CA GLY A 185 -1.50 -21.71 -2.95
C GLY A 185 -0.53 -20.57 -2.65
N SER A 186 0.72 -20.87 -2.30
CA SER A 186 1.78 -19.86 -2.17
C SER A 186 2.21 -19.32 -3.54
N VAL A 187 2.95 -18.21 -3.53
CA VAL A 187 3.46 -17.57 -4.75
C VAL A 187 4.97 -17.45 -4.65
N THR A 188 5.68 -17.99 -5.65
CA THR A 188 7.13 -17.90 -5.78
C THR A 188 7.50 -16.76 -6.72
N LEU A 189 8.36 -15.84 -6.26
CA LEU A 189 8.90 -14.74 -7.06
C LEU A 189 10.21 -15.16 -7.69
N HIS A 190 10.26 -15.33 -9.02
CA HIS A 190 11.54 -15.56 -9.71
C HIS A 190 12.18 -14.23 -10.09
N LEU A 191 13.49 -14.12 -9.84
CA LEU A 191 14.29 -12.95 -10.21
C LEU A 191 15.20 -13.24 -11.42
N ASP A 192 15.55 -12.20 -12.17
CA ASP A 192 16.47 -12.32 -13.33
C ASP A 192 17.85 -12.87 -12.95
N ASN A 193 18.26 -12.73 -11.69
CA ASN A 193 19.52 -13.24 -11.17
C ASN A 193 19.45 -14.72 -10.74
N GLY A 194 18.33 -15.41 -11.01
CA GLY A 194 18.13 -16.84 -10.72
C GLY A 194 17.70 -17.15 -9.29
N LYS A 195 17.59 -16.15 -8.40
CA LYS A 195 17.04 -16.34 -7.05
C LYS A 195 15.52 -16.43 -7.08
N THR A 196 14.97 -17.05 -6.03
CA THR A 196 13.53 -17.20 -5.76
C THR A 196 13.22 -16.80 -4.33
#